data_AF-A0A970S8F0-F1
#
_entry.id   AF-A0A970S8F0-F1
#
_cell.length_a   1.000
_cell.length_b   1.000
_cell.length_c   1.000
_cell.angle_alpha   90.00
_cell.angle_beta   90.00
_cell.angle_gamma   90.00
#
_symmetry.space_group_name_H-M   'P 1'
#
loop_
_entity.id
_entity.type
_entity.pdbx_description
1 polymer ?
#
loop_
_entity_poly.entity_id
_entity_poly.type
_entity_poly.pdbx_seq_one_letter_code
_entity_poly.pdbx_strand_id
1 'polypeptide(L)'
;MNSNLSTFKSFLLIELDNLVEAIEQLVVASKEKYKKRGISQAVLCANTAFFEKEIWGISTFHNHLKDLKLPDITEEEEMAKVFKDLFADWVKSHDLPPALIPLVEIKVNKVLRYVRQEQDPPLK
;
A
#
# COMPACT_ATOMS: atom_id res chain seq x y z
N MET A 1 -0.44 -10.20 22.49
CA MET A 1 0.01 -9.17 21.53
C MET A 1 -0.28 -7.83 22.18
N ASN A 2 0.71 -6.93 22.25
CA ASN A 2 0.52 -5.57 22.76
C ASN A 2 -0.66 -4.90 22.00
N SER A 3 -1.54 -4.20 22.71
CA SER A 3 -2.75 -3.57 22.14
C SER A 3 -2.41 -2.66 20.97
N ASN A 4 -1.29 -1.96 21.06
CA ASN A 4 -0.83 -1.01 20.05
C ASN A 4 -0.31 -1.72 18.79
N LEU A 5 0.42 -2.84 18.92
CA LEU A 5 0.85 -3.66 17.77
C LEU A 5 -0.32 -4.24 16.99
N SER A 6 -1.35 -4.74 17.70
CA SER A 6 -2.58 -5.22 17.04
C SER A 6 -3.31 -4.08 16.34
N THR A 7 -3.35 -2.90 16.95
CA THR A 7 -3.97 -1.70 16.40
C THR A 7 -3.22 -1.21 15.15
N PHE A 8 -1.89 -1.16 15.21
CA PHE A 8 -1.01 -0.84 14.09
C PHE A 8 -1.27 -1.74 12.89
N LYS A 9 -1.27 -3.06 13.11
CA LYS A 9 -1.56 -4.03 12.06
C LYS A 9 -2.93 -3.79 11.44
N SER A 10 -3.98 -3.64 12.25
CA SER A 10 -5.35 -3.39 11.76
C SER A 10 -5.46 -2.11 10.92
N PHE A 11 -4.86 -1.00 11.36
CA PHE A 11 -4.88 0.24 10.59
C PHE A 11 -4.06 0.18 9.32
N LEU A 12 -2.92 -0.54 9.33
CA LEU A 12 -2.16 -0.73 8.12
C LEU A 12 -2.98 -1.49 7.07
N LEU A 13 -3.69 -2.54 7.46
CA LEU A 13 -4.56 -3.28 6.55
C LEU A 13 -5.60 -2.36 5.89
N ILE A 14 -6.24 -1.48 6.66
CA ILE A 14 -7.17 -0.46 6.15
C ILE A 14 -6.48 0.50 5.18
N GLU A 15 -5.27 0.97 5.48
CA GLU A 15 -4.54 1.87 4.58
C GLU A 15 -4.11 1.21 3.26
N LEU A 16 -3.89 -0.12 3.26
CA LEU A 16 -3.62 -0.88 2.05
C LEU A 16 -4.88 -1.05 1.20
N ASP A 17 -6.03 -1.34 1.82
CA ASP A 17 -7.32 -1.36 1.13
C ASP A 17 -7.63 0.01 0.49
N ASN A 18 -7.43 1.10 1.24
CA ASN A 18 -7.57 2.47 0.72
C ASN A 18 -6.62 2.77 -0.46
N LEU A 19 -5.42 2.19 -0.48
CA LEU A 19 -4.49 2.35 -1.59
C LEU A 19 -4.97 1.61 -2.84
N VAL A 20 -5.52 0.41 -2.68
CA VAL A 20 -6.15 -0.35 -3.77
C VAL A 20 -7.32 0.45 -4.37
N GLU A 21 -8.23 0.94 -3.54
CA GLU A 21 -9.36 1.77 -3.99
C GLU A 21 -8.89 3.01 -4.75
N ALA A 22 -7.82 3.67 -4.31
CA ALA A 22 -7.25 4.82 -5.01
C ALA A 22 -6.71 4.45 -6.41
N ILE A 23 -6.08 3.28 -6.57
CA ILE A 23 -5.62 2.79 -7.88
C ILE A 23 -6.79 2.41 -8.77
N GLU A 24 -7.85 1.80 -8.23
CA GLU A 24 -9.09 1.52 -8.98
C GLU A 24 -9.72 2.81 -9.53
N GLN A 25 -9.68 3.91 -8.77
CA GLN A 25 -10.13 5.22 -9.27
C GLN A 25 -9.26 5.72 -10.44
N LEU A 26 -7.95 5.42 -10.48
CA LEU A 26 -7.09 5.73 -11.63
C LEU A 26 -7.45 4.92 -12.88
N VAL A 27 -7.87 3.66 -12.69
CA VAL A 27 -8.41 2.82 -13.79
C VAL A 27 -9.66 3.47 -14.37
N VAL A 28 -10.61 3.89 -13.52
CA VAL A 28 -11.83 4.58 -13.95
C VAL A 28 -11.49 5.89 -14.68
N ALA A 29 -10.59 6.70 -14.12
CA ALA A 29 -10.16 7.96 -14.73
C ALA A 29 -9.51 7.75 -16.11
N SER A 30 -8.73 6.67 -16.28
CA SER A 30 -8.12 6.32 -17.57
C SER A 30 -9.17 5.93 -18.61
N LYS A 31 -10.19 5.14 -18.21
CA LYS A 31 -11.33 4.80 -19.09
C LYS A 31 -12.10 6.05 -19.52
N GLU A 32 -12.33 7.00 -18.62
CA GLU A 32 -12.98 8.27 -18.95
C GLU A 32 -12.14 9.15 -19.88
N LYS A 33 -10.82 9.22 -19.69
CA LYS A 33 -9.91 9.92 -20.62
C LYS A 33 -9.96 9.31 -22.03
N TYR A 34 -10.02 7.98 -22.13
CA TYR A 34 -10.15 7.30 -23.42
C TYR A 34 -11.49 7.62 -24.11
N LYS A 35 -12.62 7.58 -23.39
CA LYS A 35 -13.95 7.96 -23.92
C LYS A 35 -13.95 9.38 -24.49
N LYS A 36 -13.23 10.31 -23.84
CA LYS A 36 -13.06 11.69 -24.29
C LYS A 36 -12.00 11.86 -25.39
N ARG A 37 -11.46 10.75 -25.93
CA ARG A 37 -10.36 10.72 -26.92
C ARG A 37 -9.09 11.44 -26.47
N GLY A 38 -8.89 11.57 -25.15
CA GLY A 38 -7.70 12.20 -24.57
C GLY A 38 -6.47 11.28 -24.50
N ILE A 39 -6.67 9.96 -24.67
CA ILE A 39 -5.61 8.96 -24.81
C ILE A 39 -6.01 7.94 -25.89
N SER A 40 -5.03 7.24 -26.45
CA SER A 40 -5.29 6.15 -27.40
C SER A 40 -5.70 4.86 -26.68
N GLN A 41 -6.27 3.91 -27.41
CA GLN A 41 -6.59 2.57 -26.89
C GLN A 41 -5.32 1.84 -26.38
N ALA A 42 -4.19 2.00 -27.07
CA ALA A 42 -2.92 1.39 -26.65
C ALA A 42 -2.46 1.91 -25.29
N VAL A 43 -2.58 3.23 -25.06
CA VAL A 43 -2.26 3.85 -23.76
C VAL A 43 -3.23 3.38 -22.68
N LEU A 44 -4.52 3.26 -22.98
CA LEU A 44 -5.50 2.71 -22.04
C LEU A 44 -5.12 1.28 -21.62
N CYS A 45 -4.83 0.40 -22.57
CA CYS A 45 -4.44 -0.98 -22.29
C CYS A 45 -3.18 -1.07 -21.43
N ALA A 46 -2.15 -0.27 -21.76
CA ALA A 46 -0.91 -0.23 -20.99
C ALA A 46 -1.15 0.25 -19.54
N ASN A 47 -1.93 1.32 -19.36
CA ASN A 47 -2.27 1.83 -18.03
C ASN A 47 -3.08 0.80 -17.23
N THR A 48 -4.10 0.19 -17.83
CA THR A 48 -4.92 -0.81 -17.14
C THR A 48 -4.10 -2.02 -16.70
N ALA A 49 -3.26 -2.58 -17.58
CA ALA A 49 -2.40 -3.71 -17.22
C ALA A 49 -1.43 -3.35 -16.07
N PHE A 50 -0.90 -2.12 -16.09
CA PHE A 50 -0.04 -1.62 -15.02
C PHE A 50 -0.79 -1.53 -13.68
N PHE A 51 -1.96 -0.88 -13.66
CA PHE A 51 -2.77 -0.74 -12.44
C PHE A 51 -3.27 -2.08 -11.89
N GLU A 52 -3.66 -3.01 -12.76
CA GLU A 52 -4.08 -4.35 -12.34
C GLU A 52 -2.95 -5.13 -11.65
N LYS A 53 -1.70 -4.98 -12.13
CA LYS A 53 -0.52 -5.57 -11.47
C LYS A 53 -0.29 -4.95 -10.09
N GLU A 54 -0.47 -3.64 -9.96
CA GLU A 54 -0.34 -2.93 -8.67
C GLU A 54 -1.41 -3.37 -7.66
N ILE A 55 -2.68 -3.41 -8.09
CA ILE A 55 -3.81 -3.87 -7.27
C ILE A 55 -3.54 -5.29 -6.80
N TRP A 56 -3.20 -6.21 -7.70
CA TRP A 56 -2.91 -7.59 -7.36
C TRP A 56 -1.76 -7.70 -6.35
N GLY A 57 -0.68 -6.95 -6.56
CA GLY A 57 0.49 -6.94 -5.69
C GLY A 57 0.15 -6.50 -4.26
N ILE A 58 -0.59 -5.40 -4.12
CA ILE A 58 -1.00 -4.86 -2.82
C ILE A 58 -2.03 -5.77 -2.15
N SER A 59 -3.06 -6.24 -2.86
CA SER A 59 -4.09 -7.10 -2.29
C SER A 59 -3.53 -8.44 -1.81
N THR A 60 -2.56 -9.01 -2.53
CA THR A 60 -1.93 -10.28 -2.12
C THR A 60 -1.04 -10.06 -0.89
N PHE A 61 -0.27 -8.97 -0.86
CA PHE A 61 0.51 -8.60 0.31
C PHE A 61 -0.37 -8.32 1.54
N HIS A 62 -1.51 -7.65 1.34
CA HIS A 62 -2.50 -7.41 2.38
C HIS A 62 -3.01 -8.72 3.00
N ASN A 63 -3.35 -9.72 2.17
CA ASN A 63 -3.74 -11.04 2.66
C ASN A 63 -2.60 -11.75 3.38
N HIS A 64 -1.37 -11.65 2.87
CA HIS A 64 -0.19 -12.19 3.55
C HIS A 64 -0.01 -11.58 4.95
N LEU A 65 -0.16 -10.25 5.06
CA LEU A 65 -0.09 -9.57 6.34
C LEU A 65 -1.19 -10.00 7.30
N LYS A 66 -2.44 -10.22 6.85
CA LYS A 66 -3.54 -10.69 7.72
C LYS A 66 -3.13 -11.94 8.51
N ASP A 67 -2.54 -12.91 7.83
CA ASP A 67 -2.17 -14.20 8.42
C ASP A 67 -0.81 -14.18 9.13
N LEU A 68 0.04 -13.20 8.85
CA LEU A 68 1.38 -13.10 9.42
C LEU A 68 1.36 -12.92 10.94
N LYS A 69 2.09 -13.81 11.64
CA LYS A 69 2.34 -13.74 13.08
C LYS A 69 3.78 -13.31 13.32
N LEU A 70 3.97 -12.32 14.19
CA LEU A 70 5.28 -11.79 14.58
C LEU A 70 5.39 -11.86 16.11
N PRO A 71 5.70 -13.05 16.68
CA PRO A 71 5.63 -13.28 18.12
C PRO A 71 6.70 -12.52 18.91
N ASP A 72 7.83 -12.19 18.28
CA ASP A 72 9.01 -11.60 18.95
C ASP A 72 9.07 -10.07 18.88
N ILE A 73 8.09 -9.43 18.22
CA ILE A 73 8.05 -7.97 18.09
C ILE A 73 7.30 -7.35 19.27
N THR A 74 7.93 -6.39 19.94
CA THR A 74 7.34 -5.68 21.08
C THR A 74 7.02 -4.21 20.80
N GLU A 75 7.68 -3.60 19.80
CA GLU A 75 7.59 -2.17 19.49
C GLU A 75 7.00 -1.92 18.09
N GLU A 76 6.23 -0.85 17.94
CA GLU A 76 5.58 -0.49 16.68
C GLU A 76 6.58 -0.10 15.58
N GLU A 77 7.70 0.53 15.93
CA GLU A 77 8.78 0.88 15.00
C GLU A 77 9.40 -0.36 14.35
N GLU A 78 9.62 -1.40 15.15
CA GLU A 78 10.18 -2.65 14.66
C GLU A 78 9.19 -3.33 13.73
N MET A 79 7.90 -3.37 14.10
CA MET A 79 6.85 -3.87 13.22
C MET A 79 6.76 -3.09 11.90
N ALA A 80 6.84 -1.75 11.97
CA ALA A 80 6.82 -0.88 10.82
C ALA A 80 8.01 -1.17 9.89
N LYS A 81 9.21 -1.34 10.45
CA LYS A 81 10.41 -1.71 9.69
C LYS A 81 10.23 -3.07 9.00
N VAL A 82 9.82 -4.10 9.75
CA VAL A 82 9.59 -5.44 9.22
C VAL A 82 8.59 -5.42 8.06
N PHE A 83 7.48 -4.70 8.18
CA PHE A 83 6.50 -4.62 7.09
C PHE A 83 7.02 -3.89 5.84
N LYS A 84 7.86 -2.85 6.00
CA LYS A 84 8.50 -2.19 4.85
C LYS A 84 9.47 -3.11 4.15
N ASP A 85 10.33 -3.79 4.92
CA ASP A 85 11.32 -4.72 4.39
C ASP A 85 10.61 -5.89 3.66
N LEU A 86 9.58 -6.49 4.29
CA LEU A 86 8.75 -7.52 3.67
C LEU A 86 8.09 -7.04 2.39
N PHE A 87 7.57 -5.81 2.35
CA PHE A 87 6.96 -5.28 1.14
C PHE A 87 7.97 -5.02 0.03
N ALA A 88 9.16 -4.50 0.36
CA ALA A 88 10.22 -4.28 -0.61
C ALA A 88 10.70 -5.61 -1.24
N ASP A 89 10.82 -6.66 -0.43
CA ASP A 89 11.15 -8.00 -0.92
C ASP A 89 9.99 -8.61 -1.71
N TRP A 90 8.74 -8.36 -1.32
CA TRP A 90 7.55 -8.74 -2.07
C TRP A 90 7.54 -8.14 -3.48
N VAL A 91 7.84 -6.83 -3.58
CA VAL A 91 7.93 -6.12 -4.86
C VAL A 91 8.99 -6.73 -5.77
N LYS A 92 10.18 -7.03 -5.23
CA LYS A 92 11.27 -7.64 -6.00
C LYS A 92 10.93 -9.07 -6.45
N SER A 93 10.40 -9.89 -5.54
CA SER A 93 10.12 -11.31 -5.80
C SER A 93 8.99 -11.55 -6.81
N HIS A 94 8.08 -10.60 -6.95
CA HIS A 94 6.93 -10.70 -7.86
C HIS A 94 7.01 -9.75 -9.05
N ASP A 95 8.19 -9.16 -9.31
CA ASP A 95 8.41 -8.20 -10.42
C ASP A 95 7.39 -7.04 -10.42
N LEU A 96 6.97 -6.58 -9.23
CA LEU A 96 6.00 -5.48 -9.13
C LEU A 96 6.67 -4.13 -9.43
N PRO A 97 5.90 -3.09 -9.80
CA PRO A 97 6.46 -1.77 -10.00
C PRO A 97 7.19 -1.25 -8.75
N PRO A 98 8.47 -0.85 -8.86
CA PRO A 98 9.24 -0.34 -7.71
C PRO A 98 8.63 0.90 -7.05
N ALA A 99 7.83 1.66 -7.80
CA ALA A 99 7.10 2.83 -7.31
C ALA A 99 6.09 2.50 -6.18
N LEU A 100 5.70 1.24 -6.02
CA LEU A 100 4.85 0.82 -4.92
C LEU A 100 5.52 0.93 -3.55
N ILE A 101 6.84 0.72 -3.49
CA ILE A 101 7.61 0.73 -2.23
C ILE A 101 7.39 2.05 -1.47
N PRO A 102 7.69 3.23 -2.05
CA PRO A 102 7.47 4.50 -1.35
C PRO A 102 5.98 4.75 -1.03
N LEU A 103 5.04 4.25 -1.84
CA LEU A 103 3.61 4.41 -1.56
C LEU A 103 3.19 3.65 -0.29
N VAL A 104 3.62 2.40 -0.15
CA VAL A 104 3.34 1.60 1.06
C VAL A 104 4.13 2.12 2.26
N GLU A 105 5.37 2.56 2.08
CA GLU A 105 6.15 3.18 3.17
C GLU A 105 5.44 4.41 3.76
N ILE A 106 4.84 5.26 2.93
CA ILE A 106 4.02 6.39 3.39
C ILE A 106 2.84 5.90 4.24
N LYS A 107 2.16 4.82 3.83
CA LYS A 107 1.05 4.24 4.59
C LYS A 107 1.52 3.70 5.95
N VAL A 108 2.61 2.93 5.96
CA VAL A 108 3.21 2.39 7.18
C VAL A 108 3.61 3.53 8.14
N ASN A 109 4.27 4.57 7.63
CA ASN A 109 4.67 5.73 8.44
C ASN A 109 3.46 6.51 8.97
N LYS A 110 2.41 6.65 8.17
CA LYS A 110 1.16 7.31 8.60
C LYS A 110 0.54 6.55 9.78
N VAL A 111 0.45 5.23 9.69
CA VAL A 111 -0.10 4.39 10.76
C VAL A 111 0.77 4.44 12.01
N LEU A 112 2.09 4.40 11.86
CA LEU A 112 3.02 4.52 12.99
C LEU A 112 2.77 5.80 13.79
N ARG A 113 2.70 6.94 13.10
CA ARG A 113 2.42 8.23 13.72
C ARG A 113 1.06 8.26 14.41
N TYR A 114 0.03 7.69 13.78
CA TYR A 114 -1.30 7.61 14.36
C TYR A 114 -1.31 6.82 15.67
N VAL A 115 -0.71 5.63 15.69
CA VAL A 115 -0.67 4.77 16.89
C VAL A 115 0.14 5.41 18.01
N ARG A 116 1.20 6.15 17.66
CA ARG A 116 2.02 6.89 18.61
C ARG A 116 1.45 8.24 19.05
N GLN A 117 0.33 8.67 18.47
CA GLN A 117 -0.27 10.00 18.69
C GLN A 117 0.70 11.17 18.36
N GLU A 118 1.67 10.93 17.47
CA GLU A 118 2.55 12.00 16.99
C GLU A 118 1.74 12.91 16.06
N GLN A 119 1.51 14.16 16.46
CA GLN A 119 0.86 15.17 15.62
C GLN A 119 1.72 15.41 14.37
N ASP A 120 1.07 15.50 13.19
CA ASP A 120 1.74 15.96 11.96
C ASP A 120 2.41 17.31 12.24
N PRO A 121 3.71 17.50 11.94
CA PRO A 121 4.25 18.85 11.89
C PRO A 121 3.45 19.61 10.83
N PRO A 122 3.05 20.87 11.10
CA PRO A 122 2.29 21.65 10.13
C PRO A 122 3.05 21.67 8.81
N LEU A 123 2.34 21.39 7.71
CA LEU A 123 2.84 21.59 6.35
C LEU A 123 3.41 23.02 6.28
N LYS A 124 4.73 23.12 6.11
CA LYS A 124 5.42 24.39 5.87
C LYS A 124 5.18 24.88 4.46
#